data_AF-T0YRB5-F1
#
_entry.id   AF-T0YRB5-F1
#
_cell.length_a   1.000
_cell.length_b   1.000
_cell.length_c   1.000
_cell.angle_alpha   90.00
_cell.angle_beta   90.00
_cell.angle_gamma   90.00
#
_symmetry.space_group_name_H-M   'P 1'
#
loop_
_entity.id
_entity.type
_entity.pdbx_description
1 polymer ?
#
loop_
_entity_poly.entity_id
_entity_poly.type
_entity_poly.pdbx_seq_one_letter_code
_entity_poly.pdbx_strand_id
1 'polypeptide(L)'
;RDDLKRKGITFQSHLDTEVLLMVLSKEIGEHGVKNGFKNTLGILKGSYSCALVINDKLYAFRDPLGIRPLIFGKVGNNYIVASESAVIDVVGGTIIRDIEPGEVIEFSDTGFKTILSSPAIRKAHCMFEYVYFSRPDSIIDNVEVYKARIMMGRTLAKEAPAKADVVVPYRFWQNA
;
A
#
# COMPACT_ATOMS: atom_id res chain seq x y z
N ARG A 1 -10.92 -18.67 -3.94
CA ARG A 1 -11.40 -19.27 -2.66
C ARG A 1 -11.95 -20.67 -2.87
N ASP A 2 -12.93 -20.85 -3.75
CA ASP A 2 -13.54 -22.17 -3.99
C ASP A 2 -12.53 -23.23 -4.45
N ASP A 3 -11.54 -22.83 -5.26
CA ASP A 3 -10.45 -23.73 -5.67
C ASP A 3 -9.64 -24.27 -4.48
N LEU A 4 -9.43 -23.45 -3.44
CA LEU A 4 -8.72 -23.88 -2.22
C LEU A 4 -9.61 -24.80 -1.38
N LYS A 5 -10.91 -24.51 -1.29
CA LYS A 5 -11.88 -25.41 -0.63
C LYS A 5 -11.93 -26.79 -1.30
N ARG A 6 -11.91 -26.85 -2.64
CA ARG A 6 -11.85 -28.13 -3.39
C ARG A 6 -10.55 -28.91 -3.14
N LYS A 7 -9.47 -28.22 -2.76
CA LYS A 7 -8.19 -28.82 -2.33
C LYS A 7 -8.16 -29.20 -0.84
N GLY A 8 -9.30 -29.13 -0.14
CA GLY A 8 -9.42 -29.51 1.27
C GLY A 8 -9.03 -28.41 2.26
N ILE A 9 -8.74 -27.19 1.81
CA ILE A 9 -8.42 -26.07 2.70
C ILE A 9 -9.70 -25.51 3.31
N THR A 10 -9.76 -25.51 4.63
CA THR A 10 -10.85 -24.90 5.41
C THR A 10 -10.54 -23.43 5.71
N PHE A 11 -11.59 -22.64 5.87
CA PHE A 11 -11.49 -21.21 6.20
C PHE A 11 -12.29 -20.95 7.47
N GLN A 12 -11.74 -20.12 8.36
CA GLN A 12 -12.34 -19.73 9.63
C GLN A 12 -13.03 -18.36 9.58
N SER A 13 -12.67 -17.51 8.62
CA SER A 13 -13.22 -16.15 8.48
C SER A 13 -13.85 -15.93 7.10
N HIS A 14 -14.32 -14.71 6.83
CA HIS A 14 -14.69 -14.27 5.49
C HIS A 14 -13.72 -13.23 4.90
N LEU A 15 -12.56 -13.03 5.55
CA LEU A 15 -11.60 -12.00 5.18
C LEU A 15 -10.75 -12.43 3.99
N ASP A 16 -10.53 -11.49 3.06
CA ASP A 16 -9.63 -11.70 1.93
C ASP A 16 -8.18 -11.94 2.39
N THR A 17 -7.79 -11.38 3.55
CA THR A 17 -6.50 -11.64 4.18
C THR A 17 -6.28 -13.13 4.43
N GLU A 18 -7.30 -13.88 4.85
CA GLU A 18 -7.17 -15.32 5.05
C GLU A 18 -6.96 -16.05 3.72
N VAL A 19 -7.65 -15.64 2.66
CA VAL A 19 -7.45 -16.20 1.32
C VAL A 19 -6.02 -15.92 0.83
N LEU A 20 -5.55 -14.69 0.99
CA LEU A 20 -4.18 -14.30 0.64
C LEU A 20 -3.15 -15.14 1.42
N LEU A 21 -3.32 -15.27 2.74
CA LEU A 21 -2.42 -16.04 3.59
C LEU A 21 -2.39 -17.52 3.21
N MET A 22 -3.55 -18.12 2.90
CA MET A 22 -3.61 -19.54 2.50
C MET A 22 -2.94 -19.79 1.15
N VAL A 23 -3.13 -18.91 0.16
CA VAL A 23 -2.40 -18.99 -1.11
C VAL A 23 -0.90 -18.84 -0.87
N LEU A 24 -0.50 -17.80 -0.14
CA LEU A 24 0.91 -17.51 0.10
C LEU A 24 1.61 -18.64 0.86
N SER A 25 0.99 -19.15 1.92
CA SER A 25 1.54 -20.24 2.73
C SER A 25 1.76 -21.50 1.88
N LYS A 26 0.80 -21.84 1.02
CA LYS A 26 0.93 -22.99 0.11
C LYS A 26 2.08 -22.78 -0.87
N GLU A 27 2.11 -21.64 -1.56
CA GLU A 27 3.12 -21.38 -2.59
C GLU A 27 4.53 -21.25 -1.99
N ILE A 28 4.69 -20.71 -0.78
CA ILE A 28 5.96 -20.71 -0.05
C ILE A 28 6.38 -22.13 0.35
N GLY A 29 5.45 -22.95 0.83
CA GLY A 29 5.74 -24.33 1.22
C GLY A 29 6.21 -25.20 0.05
N GLU A 30 5.65 -24.99 -1.14
CA GLU A 30 5.98 -25.78 -2.34
C GLU A 30 7.19 -25.24 -3.13
N HIS A 31 7.44 -23.93 -3.10
CA HIS A 31 8.40 -23.29 -4.01
C HIS A 31 9.46 -22.42 -3.32
N GLY A 32 9.41 -22.31 -1.99
CA GLY A 32 10.26 -21.42 -1.20
C GLY A 32 9.81 -19.96 -1.26
N VAL A 33 10.36 -19.11 -0.39
CA VAL A 33 9.88 -17.74 -0.15
C VAL A 33 9.76 -16.90 -1.42
N LYS A 34 10.85 -16.76 -2.19
CA LYS A 34 10.90 -15.88 -3.37
C LYS A 34 9.90 -16.30 -4.46
N ASN A 35 9.88 -17.59 -4.81
CA ASN A 35 8.95 -18.09 -5.83
C ASN A 35 7.52 -18.17 -5.31
N GLY A 36 7.33 -18.44 -4.01
CA GLY A 36 6.04 -18.43 -3.36
C GLY A 36 5.35 -17.06 -3.48
N PHE A 37 6.09 -15.98 -3.20
CA PHE A 37 5.62 -14.62 -3.47
C PHE A 37 5.32 -14.39 -4.95
N LYS A 38 6.25 -14.75 -5.85
CA LYS A 38 6.07 -14.57 -7.30
C LYS A 38 4.78 -15.23 -7.81
N ASN A 39 4.55 -16.48 -7.42
CA ASN A 39 3.35 -17.23 -7.81
C ASN A 39 2.09 -16.62 -7.19
N THR A 40 2.14 -16.26 -5.90
CA THR A 40 1.02 -15.63 -5.19
C THR A 40 0.59 -14.34 -5.87
N LEU A 41 1.52 -13.46 -6.22
CA LEU A 41 1.24 -12.21 -6.92
C LEU A 41 0.65 -12.44 -8.33
N GLY A 42 0.98 -13.58 -8.98
CA GLY A 42 0.37 -13.98 -10.25
C GLY A 42 -1.02 -14.60 -10.13
N ILE A 43 -1.33 -15.22 -8.98
CA ILE A 43 -2.63 -15.84 -8.69
C ILE A 43 -3.64 -14.81 -8.20
N LEU A 44 -3.24 -13.94 -7.27
CA LEU A 44 -4.12 -12.98 -6.63
C LEU A 44 -4.41 -11.80 -7.55
N LYS A 45 -5.70 -11.57 -7.81
CA LYS A 45 -6.20 -10.42 -8.57
C LYS A 45 -6.97 -9.51 -7.62
N GLY A 46 -6.58 -8.25 -7.59
CA GLY A 46 -7.21 -7.25 -6.73
C GLY A 46 -6.19 -6.24 -6.24
N SER A 47 -6.60 -5.48 -5.23
CA SER A 47 -5.74 -4.51 -4.57
C SER A 47 -5.31 -5.02 -3.20
N TYR A 48 -4.01 -4.91 -2.92
CA TYR A 48 -3.47 -5.24 -1.61
C TYR A 48 -2.16 -4.50 -1.37
N SER A 49 -1.95 -4.15 -0.12
CA SER A 49 -0.70 -3.63 0.42
C SER A 49 -0.54 -4.30 1.77
N CYS A 50 0.50 -5.10 1.91
CA CYS A 50 0.60 -6.06 2.99
C CYS A 50 1.94 -5.95 3.68
N ALA A 51 1.91 -6.18 4.99
CA ALA A 51 3.05 -6.43 5.84
C ALA A 51 2.78 -7.73 6.61
N LEU A 52 3.73 -8.66 6.62
CA LEU A 52 3.60 -9.94 7.33
C LEU A 52 4.95 -10.42 7.84
N VAL A 53 4.95 -11.27 8.87
CA VAL A 53 6.17 -11.82 9.47
C VAL A 53 6.25 -13.32 9.19
N ILE A 54 7.40 -13.79 8.71
CA ILE A 54 7.73 -15.22 8.55
C ILE A 54 9.13 -15.44 9.13
N ASN A 55 9.24 -16.32 10.13
CA ASN A 55 10.52 -16.69 10.76
C ASN A 55 11.40 -15.47 11.10
N ASP A 56 10.86 -14.58 11.95
CA ASP A 56 11.53 -13.36 12.44
C ASP A 56 11.92 -12.33 11.36
N LYS A 57 11.40 -12.48 10.14
CA LYS A 57 11.58 -11.51 9.06
C LYS A 57 10.27 -10.87 8.69
N LEU A 58 10.29 -9.54 8.56
CA LEU A 58 9.17 -8.77 8.05
C LEU A 58 9.22 -8.75 6.52
N TYR A 59 8.10 -9.00 5.87
CA TYR A 59 7.92 -8.86 4.44
C TYR A 59 6.87 -7.80 4.17
N ALA A 60 7.14 -6.90 3.23
CA ALA A 60 6.16 -5.93 2.77
C ALA A 60 6.06 -5.92 1.25
N PHE A 61 4.84 -5.88 0.73
CA PHE A 61 4.57 -6.00 -0.70
C PHE A 61 3.26 -5.36 -1.13
N ARG A 62 3.22 -4.94 -2.39
CA ARG A 62 2.04 -4.35 -3.05
C ARG A 62 1.55 -5.23 -4.18
N ASP A 63 0.27 -5.08 -4.51
CA ASP A 63 -0.29 -5.62 -5.74
C ASP A 63 0.46 -5.11 -6.99
N PRO A 64 0.46 -5.87 -8.10
CA PRO A 64 1.19 -5.49 -9.31
C PRO A 64 0.74 -4.18 -9.96
N LEU A 65 -0.40 -3.61 -9.59
CA LEU A 65 -0.87 -2.33 -10.12
C LEU A 65 -0.59 -1.17 -9.16
N GLY A 66 -0.17 -1.44 -7.92
CA GLY A 66 0.12 -0.44 -6.89
C GLY A 66 -1.11 0.36 -6.49
N ILE A 67 -2.29 -0.26 -6.43
CA ILE A 67 -3.54 0.47 -6.24
C ILE A 67 -3.57 1.16 -4.87
N ARG A 68 -3.14 0.44 -3.82
CA ARG A 68 -3.03 0.98 -2.46
C ARG A 68 -1.60 1.43 -2.16
N PRO A 69 -1.42 2.48 -1.34
CA PRO A 69 -0.11 2.97 -0.95
C PRO A 69 0.54 2.05 0.08
N LEU A 70 1.86 1.93 0.01
CA LEU A 70 2.67 1.26 1.01
C LEU A 70 4.06 1.87 0.97
N ILE A 71 4.52 2.37 2.11
CA ILE A 71 5.78 3.08 2.25
C ILE A 71 6.56 2.51 3.42
N PHE A 72 7.89 2.61 3.36
CA PHE A 72 8.74 2.19 4.47
C PHE A 72 9.81 3.22 4.79
N GLY A 73 10.26 3.15 6.04
CA GLY A 73 11.25 4.04 6.60
C GLY A 73 12.01 3.38 7.75
N LYS A 74 12.71 4.21 8.52
CA LYS A 74 13.42 3.82 9.73
C LYS A 74 12.97 4.62 10.93
N VAL A 75 12.93 3.98 12.10
CA VAL A 75 12.78 4.63 13.40
C VAL A 75 13.93 4.15 14.28
N GLY A 76 14.88 5.02 14.56
CA GLY A 76 16.17 4.62 15.12
C GLY A 76 16.86 3.59 14.20
N ASN A 77 17.13 2.40 14.74
CA ASN A 77 17.75 1.29 14.01
C ASN A 77 16.75 0.31 13.38
N ASN A 78 15.45 0.48 13.64
CA ASN A 78 14.41 -0.44 13.20
C ASN A 78 13.74 0.04 11.92
N TYR A 79 13.19 -0.90 11.15
CA TYR A 79 12.37 -0.59 9.98
C TYR A 79 10.90 -0.47 10.37
N ILE A 80 10.20 0.46 9.72
CA ILE A 80 8.75 0.63 9.81
C ILE A 80 8.16 0.57 8.41
N VAL A 81 7.00 -0.06 8.30
CA VAL A 81 6.18 -0.10 7.09
C VAL A 81 4.81 0.46 7.45
N ALA A 82 4.29 1.37 6.62
CA ALA A 82 3.02 2.01 6.84
C ALA A 82 2.28 2.23 5.52
N SER A 83 0.95 2.37 5.59
CA SER A 83 0.15 2.73 4.41
C SER A 83 0.36 4.19 3.99
N GLU A 84 0.85 5.05 4.89
CA GLU A 84 1.02 6.48 4.65
C GLU A 84 2.33 7.00 5.24
N SER A 85 2.96 7.95 4.56
CA SER A 85 4.24 8.53 4.99
C SER A 85 4.12 9.34 6.29
N ALA A 86 2.95 9.96 6.52
CA ALA A 86 2.67 10.73 7.73
C ALA A 86 2.85 9.89 9.01
N VAL A 87 2.62 8.58 8.96
CA VAL A 87 2.85 7.69 10.11
C VAL A 87 4.32 7.67 10.48
N ILE A 88 5.21 7.60 9.49
CA ILE A 88 6.66 7.55 9.70
C ILE A 88 7.14 8.87 10.31
N ASP A 89 6.63 10.00 9.83
CA ASP A 89 6.94 11.32 10.36
C ASP A 89 6.48 11.50 11.82
N VAL A 90 5.23 11.11 12.12
CA VAL A 90 4.62 11.22 13.47
C VAL A 90 5.41 10.44 14.52
N VAL A 91 6.01 9.30 14.16
CA VAL A 91 6.83 8.50 15.08
C VAL A 91 8.30 8.93 15.11
N GLY A 92 8.66 10.06 14.48
CA GLY A 92 10.03 10.58 14.42
C GLY A 92 10.97 9.75 13.55
N GLY A 93 10.42 9.05 12.56
CA GLY A 93 11.15 8.23 11.61
C GLY A 93 11.69 9.00 10.41
N THR A 94 12.55 8.34 9.64
CA THR A 94 13.03 8.82 8.35
C THR A 94 12.47 7.95 7.23
N ILE A 95 11.77 8.57 6.29
CA ILE A 95 11.24 7.90 5.10
C ILE A 95 12.39 7.42 4.23
N ILE A 96 12.32 6.18 3.72
CA ILE A 96 13.25 5.66 2.72
C ILE A 96 12.64 5.82 1.33
N ARG A 97 11.51 5.14 1.05
CA ARG A 97 10.73 5.26 -0.20
C ARG A 97 9.42 4.47 -0.13
N ASP A 98 8.54 4.71 -1.09
CA ASP A 98 7.42 3.82 -1.40
C ASP A 98 7.92 2.42 -1.83
N ILE A 99 7.14 1.39 -1.50
CA ILE A 99 7.30 0.05 -2.06
C ILE A 99 6.72 0.10 -3.48
N GLU A 100 7.45 -0.40 -4.47
CA GLU A 100 6.98 -0.32 -5.86
C GLU A 100 5.84 -1.33 -6.14
N PRO A 101 4.99 -1.06 -7.15
CA PRO A 101 3.98 -2.03 -7.59
C PRO A 101 4.60 -3.41 -7.91
N GLY A 102 4.05 -4.47 -7.33
CA GLY A 102 4.56 -5.84 -7.49
C GLY A 102 5.92 -6.11 -6.83
N GLU A 103 6.45 -5.17 -6.06
CA GLU A 103 7.67 -5.37 -5.27
C GLU A 103 7.39 -6.14 -3.98
N VAL A 104 8.34 -6.98 -3.59
CA VAL A 104 8.40 -7.62 -2.28
C VAL A 104 9.74 -7.30 -1.63
N ILE A 105 9.68 -6.69 -0.45
CA ILE A 105 10.85 -6.35 0.37
C ILE A 105 10.89 -7.27 1.59
N GLU A 106 12.04 -7.89 1.83
CA GLU A 106 12.38 -8.60 3.07
C GLU A 106 13.17 -7.66 3.98
N PHE A 107 12.76 -7.55 5.24
CA PHE A 107 13.44 -6.84 6.31
C PHE A 107 13.93 -7.84 7.35
N SER A 108 15.18 -7.67 7.79
CA SER A 108 15.86 -8.52 8.77
C SER A 108 16.86 -7.69 9.58
N ASP A 109 17.51 -8.31 10.55
CA ASP A 109 18.52 -7.66 11.41
C ASP A 109 19.72 -7.10 10.63
N THR A 110 20.01 -7.64 9.45
CA THR A 110 21.12 -7.17 8.59
C THR A 110 20.71 -6.05 7.64
N GLY A 111 19.42 -5.68 7.60
CA GLY A 111 18.89 -4.66 6.71
C GLY A 111 17.67 -5.12 5.92
N PHE A 112 17.36 -4.38 4.87
CA PHE A 112 16.29 -4.70 3.93
C PHE A 112 16.84 -5.04 2.54
N LYS A 113 16.12 -5.87 1.80
CA LYS A 113 16.41 -6.17 0.39
C LYS A 113 15.14 -6.46 -0.38
N THR A 114 15.13 -6.07 -1.65
CA THR A 114 14.08 -6.45 -2.59
C THR A 114 14.32 -7.91 -3.02
N ILE A 115 13.41 -8.82 -2.69
CA ILE A 115 13.53 -10.24 -3.06
C ILE A 115 12.78 -10.56 -4.36
N LEU A 116 11.79 -9.73 -4.71
CA LEU A 116 11.05 -9.79 -5.95
C LEU A 116 10.79 -8.36 -6.42
N SER A 117 11.06 -8.11 -7.69
CA SER A 117 10.65 -6.89 -8.38
C SER A 117 9.98 -7.30 -9.67
N SER A 118 8.74 -6.87 -9.84
CA SER A 118 7.96 -7.09 -11.05
C SER A 118 7.37 -5.74 -11.47
N PRO A 119 8.17 -4.87 -12.10
CA PRO A 119 7.72 -3.53 -12.45
C PRO A 119 6.44 -3.60 -13.27
N ALA A 120 5.42 -2.86 -12.81
CA ALA A 120 4.14 -2.81 -13.48
C ALA A 120 4.28 -2.20 -14.87
N ILE A 121 3.70 -2.84 -15.88
CA ILE A 121 3.53 -2.24 -17.22
C ILE A 121 2.63 -0.99 -17.11
N ARG A 122 1.68 -0.99 -16.16
CA ARG A 122 0.76 0.10 -15.88
C ARG A 122 0.52 0.21 -14.38
N LYS A 123 0.60 1.43 -13.84
CA LYS A 123 0.16 1.74 -12.47
C LYS A 123 -1.33 2.13 -12.47
N ALA A 124 -2.06 1.75 -11.43
CA ALA A 124 -3.49 2.05 -11.26
C ALA A 124 -3.80 2.56 -9.85
N HIS A 125 -3.05 3.56 -9.40
CA HIS A 125 -3.21 4.16 -8.07
C HIS A 125 -4.65 4.58 -7.80
N CYS A 126 -5.10 4.34 -6.56
CA CYS A 126 -6.41 4.79 -6.11
C CYS A 126 -6.47 6.31 -6.03
N MET A 127 -7.18 6.95 -6.96
CA MET A 127 -7.36 8.42 -6.98
C MET A 127 -7.96 8.95 -5.67
N PHE A 128 -8.78 8.15 -4.97
CA PHE A 128 -9.40 8.57 -3.72
C PHE A 128 -8.41 8.78 -2.57
N GLU A 129 -7.20 8.21 -2.63
CA GLU A 129 -6.13 8.52 -1.68
C GLU A 129 -5.76 10.01 -1.76
N TYR A 130 -5.54 10.50 -2.98
CA TYR A 130 -5.25 11.92 -3.23
C TYR A 130 -6.44 12.84 -2.96
N VAL A 131 -7.65 12.42 -3.34
CA VAL A 131 -8.85 13.26 -3.21
C VAL A 131 -9.30 13.38 -1.76
N TYR A 132 -9.28 12.28 -0.99
CA TYR A 132 -10.01 12.21 0.27
C TYR A 132 -9.33 11.41 1.38
N PHE A 133 -8.93 10.16 1.14
CA PHE A 133 -8.59 9.23 2.22
C PHE A 133 -7.31 9.58 2.97
N SER A 134 -6.24 9.89 2.24
CA SER A 134 -4.94 10.10 2.87
C SER A 134 -4.86 11.44 3.59
N ARG A 135 -4.02 11.51 4.60
CA ARG A 135 -3.76 12.78 5.28
C ARG A 135 -3.08 13.78 4.33
N PRO A 136 -3.34 15.10 4.47
CA PRO A 136 -2.74 16.11 3.60
C PRO A 136 -1.20 16.13 3.67
N ASP A 137 -0.62 15.80 4.82
CA ASP A 137 0.82 15.73 5.07
C ASP A 137 1.48 14.42 4.58
N SER A 138 0.70 13.51 3.96
CA SER A 138 1.23 12.31 3.34
C SER A 138 1.84 12.57 1.96
N ILE A 139 2.86 11.78 1.64
CA ILE A 139 3.48 11.63 0.32
C ILE A 139 3.19 10.20 -0.13
N ILE A 140 2.65 10.07 -1.34
CA ILE A 140 2.31 8.78 -1.94
C ILE A 140 2.96 8.72 -3.30
N ASP A 141 3.78 7.72 -3.55
CA ASP A 141 4.45 7.53 -4.85
C ASP A 141 5.13 8.83 -5.35
N ASN A 142 5.84 9.52 -4.45
CA ASN A 142 6.49 10.83 -4.63
C ASN A 142 5.57 12.04 -4.91
N VAL A 143 4.27 11.92 -4.64
CA VAL A 143 3.31 13.02 -4.79
C VAL A 143 2.80 13.45 -3.42
N GLU A 144 3.04 14.71 -3.06
CA GLU A 144 2.46 15.35 -1.87
C GLU A 144 0.94 15.48 -2.01
N VAL A 145 0.20 14.89 -1.07
CA VAL A 145 -1.26 14.88 -1.08
C VAL A 145 -1.82 16.30 -0.99
N TYR A 146 -1.29 17.15 -0.11
CA TYR A 146 -1.71 18.54 0.01
C TYR A 146 -1.56 19.31 -1.31
N LYS A 147 -0.40 19.17 -1.98
CA LYS A 147 -0.14 19.84 -3.26
C LYS A 147 -1.09 19.34 -4.35
N ALA A 148 -1.36 18.03 -4.41
CA ALA A 148 -2.34 17.46 -5.33
C ALA A 148 -3.73 18.10 -5.14
N ARG A 149 -4.20 18.23 -3.89
CA ARG A 149 -5.50 18.86 -3.57
C ARG A 149 -5.56 20.34 -3.95
N ILE A 150 -4.48 21.10 -3.70
CA ILE A 150 -4.39 22.50 -4.16
C ILE A 150 -4.50 22.58 -5.70
N MET A 151 -3.85 21.67 -6.42
CA MET A 151 -3.93 21.62 -7.88
C MET A 151 -5.33 21.27 -8.37
N MET A 152 -6.02 20.34 -7.71
CA MET A 152 -7.43 20.02 -8.01
C MET A 152 -8.31 21.26 -7.87
N GLY A 153 -8.18 22.03 -6.78
CA GLY A 153 -8.92 23.28 -6.59
C GLY A 153 -8.63 24.34 -7.67
N ARG A 154 -7.36 24.47 -8.07
CA ARG A 154 -6.96 25.36 -9.18
C ARG A 154 -7.55 24.92 -10.52
N THR A 155 -7.57 23.62 -10.79
CA THR A 155 -8.18 23.06 -12.01
C THR A 155 -9.68 23.32 -12.01
N LEU A 156 -10.37 23.08 -10.90
CA LEU A 156 -11.81 23.34 -10.76
C LEU A 156 -12.15 24.81 -11.05
N ALA A 157 -11.37 25.75 -10.51
CA ALA A 157 -11.58 27.18 -10.75
C ALA A 157 -11.41 27.58 -12.24
N LYS A 158 -10.60 26.85 -13.01
CA LYS A 158 -10.41 27.07 -14.44
C LYS A 158 -11.52 26.44 -15.28
N GLU A 159 -11.93 25.22 -14.94
CA GLU A 159 -12.91 24.44 -15.70
C GLU A 159 -14.36 24.92 -15.44
N ALA A 160 -14.64 25.38 -14.22
CA ALA A 160 -15.97 25.82 -13.80
C ALA A 160 -15.86 27.12 -12.96
N PRO A 161 -15.45 28.25 -13.57
CA PRO A 161 -15.40 29.52 -12.87
C PRO A 161 -16.80 29.97 -12.43
N ALA A 162 -16.90 30.59 -11.26
CA ALA A 162 -18.15 31.14 -10.73
C ALA A 162 -17.97 32.62 -10.40
N LYS A 163 -18.99 33.43 -10.69
CA LYS A 163 -19.07 34.81 -10.21
C LYS A 163 -19.53 34.78 -8.75
N ALA A 164 -18.59 34.85 -7.83
CA ALA A 164 -18.83 34.79 -6.40
C ALA A 164 -17.91 35.78 -5.67
N ASP A 165 -18.36 36.27 -4.52
CA ASP A 165 -17.58 37.19 -3.68
C ASP A 165 -16.60 36.45 -2.77
N VAL A 166 -16.93 35.22 -2.36
CA VAL A 166 -16.15 34.43 -1.39
C VAL A 166 -16.19 32.94 -1.75
N VAL A 167 -15.07 32.24 -1.51
CA VAL A 167 -14.97 30.78 -1.54
C VAL A 167 -14.76 30.27 -0.11
N VAL A 168 -15.59 29.32 0.32
CA VAL A 168 -15.52 28.74 1.66
C VAL A 168 -15.30 27.24 1.54
N PRO A 169 -14.27 26.67 2.20
CA PRO A 169 -14.09 25.23 2.24
C PRO A 169 -15.15 24.58 3.15
N TYR A 170 -15.67 23.43 2.75
CA TYR A 170 -16.47 22.62 3.65
C TYR A 170 -15.55 21.92 4.67
N ARG A 171 -15.70 22.24 5.96
CA ARG A 171 -14.97 21.56 7.04
C ARG A 171 -15.74 20.31 7.47
N PHE A 172 -15.22 19.13 7.15
CA PHE A 172 -15.55 17.93 7.90
C PHE A 172 -14.93 18.07 9.31
N TRP A 173 -15.58 17.52 10.34
CA TRP A 173 -15.20 17.59 11.78
C TRP A 173 -15.61 18.86 12.53
N GLN A 174 -16.90 18.97 12.87
CA GLN A 174 -17.34 19.70 14.08
C GLN A 174 -18.18 18.84 15.05
N ASN A 175 -18.59 17.61 14.69
CA ASN A 175 -19.49 16.79 15.51
C ASN A 175 -19.14 15.28 15.53
N ALA A 176 -17.86 14.92 15.64
CA ALA A 176 -17.46 13.54 15.92
C ALA A 176 -16.35 13.51 16.96
#